data_AF-A0A484NNY8-F1
#
_entry.id   AF-A0A484NNY8-F1
#
_cell.length_a   1.000
_cell.length_b   1.000
_cell.length_c   1.000
_cell.angle_alpha   90.00
_cell.angle_beta   90.00
_cell.angle_gamma   90.00
#
_symmetry.space_group_name_H-M   'P 1'
#
loop_
_entity.id
_entity.type
_entity.pdbx_description
1 polymer ?
#
loop_
_entity_poly.entity_id
_entity_poly.type
_entity_poly.pdbx_seq_one_letter_code
_entity_poly.pdbx_strand_id
1 'polypeptide(L)'
;MSSSDSQGISSSDACASEESSTSSSSTGSSLSSFETRSGPNATVPEPQPVNQAPAATTHPSAKRRRGESVPATESLEELWVKIGQKLKEMGEVGPETLGKLVEGSPSRSLQLEVKLKRLEAHNRELQDLTARQLDEMANLSAAAGRANAEVLQLKEENSLLMGEVSHLKEEAWVKEQELPGRARQWMEENLVEAARVLTSSEERAMEGFKLLYREEQGKEMITQIGSYGFMFGQKRDREATHAILADRDPDFNVESYGLAPIPDEEPAPPFPLE
;
A
#
# COMPACT_ATOMS: atom_id res chain seq x y z
N MET A 1 21.32 -39.43 -50.05
CA MET A 1 21.42 -39.69 -48.60
C MET A 1 22.78 -39.22 -48.14
N SER A 2 22.77 -38.17 -47.30
CA SER A 2 23.73 -37.78 -46.27
C SER A 2 23.60 -36.27 -46.09
N SER A 3 22.86 -35.93 -45.04
CA SER A 3 22.64 -34.58 -44.52
C SER A 3 23.92 -33.97 -43.97
N SER A 4 23.98 -32.64 -43.96
CA SER A 4 24.31 -31.89 -42.74
C SER A 4 23.82 -30.45 -42.91
N ASP A 5 22.81 -30.12 -42.10
CA ASP A 5 22.29 -28.78 -41.88
C ASP A 5 23.38 -27.87 -41.33
N SER A 6 23.43 -26.63 -41.83
CA SER A 6 24.12 -25.54 -41.15
C SER A 6 23.36 -24.26 -41.43
N GLN A 7 22.78 -23.75 -40.33
CA GLN A 7 21.93 -22.59 -40.25
C GLN A 7 22.72 -21.34 -40.66
N GLY A 8 22.26 -20.69 -41.73
CA GLY A 8 22.60 -19.29 -41.99
C GLY A 8 21.60 -18.41 -41.26
N ILE A 9 22.07 -17.60 -40.32
CA ILE A 9 21.49 -16.29 -40.06
C ILE A 9 22.63 -15.28 -39.89
N SER A 10 22.60 -14.34 -40.82
CA SER A 10 23.48 -13.18 -40.97
C SER A 10 23.24 -12.20 -39.82
N SER A 11 24.31 -11.78 -39.17
CA SER A 11 24.36 -10.53 -38.40
C SER A 11 24.48 -9.35 -39.36
N SER A 12 23.72 -8.29 -39.11
CA SER A 12 24.05 -6.91 -39.52
C SER A 12 23.14 -5.93 -38.78
N ASP A 13 23.79 -4.97 -38.09
CA ASP A 13 23.45 -3.54 -38.01
C ASP A 13 22.09 -3.13 -37.41
N ALA A 14 21.92 -2.05 -36.63
CA ALA A 14 22.78 -1.02 -36.08
C ALA A 14 21.98 -0.29 -34.99
N CYS A 15 22.70 0.41 -34.11
CA CYS A 15 22.20 1.39 -33.16
C CYS A 15 21.47 2.55 -33.84
N ALA A 16 20.43 3.08 -33.17
CA ALA A 16 20.18 4.53 -33.07
C ALA A 16 19.20 4.78 -31.92
N SER A 17 19.73 5.16 -30.75
CA SER A 17 18.96 5.88 -29.74
C SER A 17 19.07 7.36 -30.06
N GLU A 18 17.93 7.99 -30.33
CA GLU A 18 17.86 9.41 -30.57
C GLU A 18 18.09 10.18 -29.27
N GLU A 19 18.95 11.18 -29.43
CA GLU A 19 19.19 12.32 -28.58
C GLU A 19 17.92 13.03 -28.09
N SER A 20 17.89 13.40 -26.82
CA SER A 20 17.30 14.67 -26.41
C SER A 20 17.94 15.10 -25.10
N SER A 21 18.97 15.93 -25.28
CA SER A 21 19.54 16.80 -24.27
C SER A 21 18.44 17.71 -23.72
N THR A 22 18.10 17.58 -22.44
CA THR A 22 17.42 18.65 -21.71
C THR A 22 18.26 19.05 -20.51
N SER A 23 19.00 20.14 -20.74
CA SER A 23 19.66 20.97 -19.76
C SER A 23 18.76 21.26 -18.57
N SER A 24 19.23 20.94 -17.36
CA SER A 24 18.60 21.36 -16.12
C SER A 24 19.03 22.79 -15.82
N SER A 25 18.13 23.76 -16.06
CA SER A 25 18.28 25.12 -15.59
C SER A 25 17.63 25.28 -14.23
N SER A 26 18.45 25.52 -13.21
CA SER A 26 18.06 25.92 -11.87
C SER A 26 17.33 27.26 -11.87
N THR A 27 16.08 27.25 -11.45
CA THR A 27 15.39 28.45 -10.95
C THR A 27 15.22 28.32 -9.45
N GLY A 28 15.96 29.17 -8.73
CA GLY A 28 15.82 29.32 -7.29
C GLY A 28 14.43 29.78 -6.91
N SER A 29 13.93 29.25 -5.81
CA SER A 29 12.82 29.85 -5.07
C SER A 29 13.22 29.89 -3.61
N SER A 30 13.79 31.02 -3.21
CA SER A 30 13.81 31.49 -1.85
C SER A 30 12.37 31.58 -1.35
N LEU A 31 12.05 31.06 -0.16
CA LEU A 31 10.96 31.62 0.64
C LEU A 31 11.21 31.39 2.13
N SER A 32 11.22 32.53 2.80
CA SER A 32 11.43 32.78 4.21
C SER A 32 10.39 32.10 5.09
N SER A 33 10.87 31.55 6.20
CA SER A 33 10.17 31.29 7.45
C SER A 33 9.25 32.43 7.86
N PHE A 34 8.00 32.15 8.25
CA PHE A 34 7.25 32.88 9.29
C PHE A 34 6.13 32.00 9.88
N GLU A 35 6.08 32.00 11.21
CA GLU A 35 5.02 31.45 12.04
C GLU A 35 3.65 32.14 11.85
N THR A 36 2.62 31.33 12.09
CA THR A 36 1.28 31.65 12.63
C THR A 36 0.53 32.86 12.11
N ARG A 37 -0.49 32.64 11.26
CA ARG A 37 -1.79 33.32 11.37
C ARG A 37 -2.91 32.58 10.64
N SER A 38 -4.06 32.53 11.31
CA SER A 38 -5.31 31.84 11.01
C SER A 38 -5.86 31.90 9.58
N GLY A 39 -6.45 30.77 9.15
CA GLY A 39 -7.49 30.68 8.11
C GLY A 39 -8.76 29.98 8.65
N PRO A 40 -9.95 30.19 8.05
CA PRO A 40 -11.24 30.02 8.72
C PRO A 40 -11.89 28.64 8.54
N ASN A 41 -12.31 28.09 9.67
CA ASN A 41 -13.64 27.57 10.00
C ASN A 41 -14.50 26.94 8.86
N ALA A 42 -14.61 25.61 8.87
CA ALA A 42 -15.80 24.89 8.40
C ALA A 42 -15.81 23.46 8.98
N THR A 43 -16.46 23.24 10.12
CA THR A 43 -17.02 21.92 10.49
C THR A 43 -18.23 22.10 11.41
N VAL A 44 -19.28 21.37 11.05
CA VAL A 44 -20.64 21.26 11.57
C VAL A 44 -20.72 21.08 13.11
N PRO A 45 -21.67 21.74 13.83
CA PRO A 45 -21.80 21.56 15.27
C PRO A 45 -22.77 20.44 15.67
N GLU A 46 -22.36 19.72 16.71
CA GLU A 46 -23.09 18.71 17.51
C GLU A 46 -24.17 19.36 18.42
N PRO A 47 -25.31 18.70 18.73
CA PRO A 47 -26.39 19.32 19.49
C PRO A 47 -26.23 19.13 21.01
N GLN A 48 -26.42 20.22 21.77
CA GLN A 48 -26.52 20.27 23.23
C GLN A 48 -27.81 21.01 23.66
N PRO A 49 -28.29 20.83 24.90
CA PRO A 49 -29.72 20.73 25.22
C PRO A 49 -30.44 22.07 25.38
N VAL A 50 -31.73 22.04 25.06
CA VAL A 50 -32.65 23.18 24.95
C VAL A 50 -33.04 23.68 26.35
N ASN A 51 -32.65 24.91 26.68
CA ASN A 51 -33.16 25.66 27.83
C ASN A 51 -34.33 26.57 27.41
N GLN A 52 -35.28 26.67 28.34
CA GLN A 52 -36.52 27.44 28.39
C GLN A 52 -36.25 28.96 28.15
N ALA A 53 -37.14 29.82 27.65
CA ALA A 53 -38.51 30.11 28.09
C ALA A 53 -39.21 31.12 27.10
N PRO A 54 -40.27 31.87 27.46
CA PRO A 54 -41.66 31.64 27.06
C PRO A 54 -42.24 32.72 26.13
N ALA A 55 -43.23 32.41 25.30
CA ALA A 55 -44.13 33.43 24.76
C ALA A 55 -45.51 32.86 24.45
N ALA A 56 -46.50 33.54 25.01
CA ALA A 56 -47.91 33.16 25.08
C ALA A 56 -48.66 33.39 23.77
N THR A 57 -49.53 32.45 23.41
CA THR A 57 -50.74 32.71 22.62
C THR A 57 -51.94 31.98 23.23
N THR A 58 -52.64 32.75 24.04
CA THR A 58 -54.09 32.79 24.32
C THR A 58 -54.99 31.66 23.74
N HIS A 59 -55.30 30.67 24.59
CA HIS A 59 -56.61 30.14 25.05
C HIS A 59 -57.89 30.26 24.16
N PRO A 60 -58.84 29.28 24.22
CA PRO A 60 -59.28 28.61 25.44
C PRO A 60 -59.44 27.09 25.36
N SER A 61 -58.77 26.38 26.27
CA SER A 61 -59.25 25.06 26.70
C SER A 61 -60.45 25.27 27.61
N ALA A 62 -61.61 24.83 27.13
CA ALA A 62 -62.83 24.75 27.91
C ALA A 62 -62.57 23.86 29.15
N LYS A 63 -62.60 24.51 30.30
CA LYS A 63 -62.63 23.91 31.63
C LYS A 63 -63.97 23.19 31.81
N ARG A 64 -64.10 21.95 31.31
CA ARG A 64 -65.14 21.04 31.76
C ARG A 64 -64.61 20.21 32.92
N ARG A 65 -64.99 20.69 34.11
CA ARG A 65 -65.50 19.92 35.24
C ARG A 65 -64.98 18.47 35.33
N ARG A 66 -64.08 18.28 36.30
CA ARG A 66 -64.09 17.14 37.23
C ARG A 66 -65.45 16.43 37.24
N GLY A 67 -65.45 15.17 36.83
CA GLY A 67 -66.60 14.27 36.88
C GLY A 67 -66.99 13.73 35.51
N GLU A 68 -66.23 12.78 34.97
CA GLU A 68 -66.76 11.82 34.00
C GLU A 68 -65.98 10.52 34.20
N SER A 69 -66.71 9.45 34.45
CA SER A 69 -66.25 8.14 34.88
C SER A 69 -65.18 7.56 33.95
N VAL A 70 -64.07 7.12 34.53
CA VAL A 70 -63.34 5.94 34.04
C VAL A 70 -64.40 4.86 33.79
N PRO A 71 -64.66 4.39 32.56
CA PRO A 71 -65.35 3.13 32.44
C PRO A 71 -64.38 2.13 33.04
N ALA A 72 -64.72 1.61 34.22
CA ALA A 72 -64.09 0.41 34.72
C ALA A 72 -63.99 -0.53 33.51
N THR A 73 -62.80 -1.05 33.24
CA THR A 73 -62.66 -2.21 32.36
C THR A 73 -63.48 -3.31 33.01
N GLU A 74 -64.77 -3.35 32.68
CA GLU A 74 -65.73 -4.28 33.25
C GLU A 74 -65.16 -5.65 32.92
N SER A 75 -64.85 -6.43 33.95
CA SER A 75 -64.36 -7.78 33.72
C SER A 75 -65.42 -8.54 32.94
N LEU A 76 -65.01 -9.51 32.13
CA LEU A 76 -65.96 -10.33 31.37
C LEU A 76 -67.04 -10.92 32.30
N GLU A 77 -66.64 -11.31 33.51
CA GLU A 77 -67.55 -11.80 34.56
C GLU A 77 -68.50 -10.71 35.06
N GLU A 78 -68.03 -9.48 35.28
CA GLU A 78 -68.89 -8.35 35.65
C GLU A 78 -69.90 -8.01 34.55
N LEU A 79 -69.49 -8.11 33.28
CA LEU A 79 -70.37 -7.96 32.13
C LEU A 79 -71.42 -9.08 32.08
N TRP A 80 -71.03 -10.34 32.32
CA TRP A 80 -71.96 -11.47 32.38
C TRP A 80 -72.96 -11.32 33.53
N VAL A 81 -72.50 -10.88 34.70
CA VAL A 81 -73.34 -10.60 35.87
C VAL A 81 -74.29 -9.44 35.59
N LYS A 82 -73.82 -8.35 34.97
CA LYS A 82 -74.66 -7.21 34.57
C LYS A 82 -75.69 -7.59 33.51
N ILE A 83 -75.33 -8.42 32.53
CA ILE A 83 -76.27 -8.94 31.53
C ILE A 83 -77.30 -9.84 32.20
N GLY A 84 -76.88 -10.76 33.07
CA GLY A 84 -77.79 -11.62 33.84
C GLY A 84 -78.75 -10.82 34.73
N GLN A 85 -78.26 -9.73 35.35
CA GLN A 85 -79.07 -8.82 36.15
C GLN A 85 -80.03 -8.00 35.28
N LYS A 86 -79.59 -7.46 34.14
CA LYS A 86 -80.47 -6.76 33.18
C LYS A 86 -81.55 -7.67 32.62
N LEU A 87 -81.22 -8.92 32.29
CA LEU A 87 -82.19 -9.92 31.82
C LEU A 87 -83.21 -10.27 32.89
N LYS A 88 -82.79 -10.31 34.16
CA LYS A 88 -83.65 -10.51 35.32
C LYS A 88 -84.54 -9.29 35.61
N GLU A 89 -84.03 -8.07 35.43
CA GLU A 89 -84.77 -6.81 35.58
C GLU A 89 -85.77 -6.56 34.45
N MET A 90 -85.50 -7.07 33.24
CA MET A 90 -86.38 -6.87 32.08
C MET A 90 -87.71 -7.64 32.14
N GLY A 91 -87.88 -8.60 33.07
CA GLY A 91 -89.12 -9.38 33.25
C GLY A 91 -89.47 -10.24 32.03
N GLU A 92 -89.53 -11.58 32.20
CA GLU A 92 -89.84 -12.58 31.16
C GLU A 92 -89.88 -12.07 29.72
N VAL A 93 -88.69 -11.99 29.12
CA VAL A 93 -88.51 -11.87 27.68
C VAL A 93 -89.06 -13.16 27.07
N GLY A 94 -90.35 -13.16 26.74
CA GLY A 94 -91.06 -14.34 26.21
C GLY A 94 -90.36 -14.96 25.00
N PRO A 95 -90.63 -16.24 24.68
CA PRO A 95 -89.93 -17.00 23.64
C PRO A 95 -89.96 -16.34 22.24
N GLU A 96 -90.83 -15.35 22.02
CA GLU A 96 -90.95 -14.55 20.80
C GLU A 96 -89.78 -13.57 20.56
N THR A 97 -89.25 -12.96 21.63
CA THR A 97 -88.14 -11.99 21.56
C THR A 97 -86.78 -12.70 21.62
N LEU A 98 -86.70 -13.83 22.31
CA LEU A 98 -85.62 -14.81 22.17
C LEU A 98 -85.63 -15.45 20.77
N GLY A 99 -86.82 -15.74 20.24
CA GLY A 99 -87.07 -16.23 18.88
C GLY A 99 -86.51 -15.29 17.82
N LYS A 100 -86.74 -13.97 17.92
CA LYS A 100 -86.14 -12.99 16.99
C LYS A 100 -84.61 -12.85 17.07
N LEU A 101 -84.01 -13.20 18.20
CA LEU A 101 -82.55 -13.21 18.38
C LEU A 101 -81.94 -14.52 17.84
N VAL A 102 -82.65 -15.63 18.01
CA VAL A 102 -82.36 -16.95 17.42
C VAL A 102 -82.62 -16.95 15.90
N GLU A 103 -83.59 -16.16 15.43
CA GLU A 103 -83.92 -15.86 14.03
C GLU A 103 -83.07 -14.72 13.45
N GLY A 104 -81.85 -14.51 13.95
CA GLY A 104 -80.84 -13.87 13.12
C GLY A 104 -80.79 -14.66 11.80
N SER A 105 -81.19 -14.03 10.67
CA SER A 105 -81.44 -14.74 9.42
C SER A 105 -80.31 -15.73 9.10
N PRO A 106 -80.60 -17.00 8.73
CA PRO A 106 -79.58 -18.02 8.47
C PRO A 106 -78.43 -17.55 7.57
N SER A 107 -78.73 -16.63 6.65
CA SER A 107 -77.77 -15.94 5.77
C SER A 107 -76.69 -15.12 6.49
N ARG A 108 -77.01 -14.47 7.62
CA ARG A 108 -76.05 -13.66 8.41
C ARG A 108 -75.10 -14.56 9.21
N SER A 109 -75.60 -15.67 9.74
CA SER A 109 -74.77 -16.67 10.43
C SER A 109 -73.77 -17.33 9.47
N LEU A 110 -74.24 -17.78 8.31
CA LEU A 110 -73.37 -18.32 7.24
C LEU A 110 -72.31 -17.31 6.78
N GLN A 111 -72.69 -16.03 6.65
CA GLN A 111 -71.75 -14.96 6.28
C GLN A 111 -70.64 -14.77 7.33
N LEU A 112 -70.97 -14.86 8.62
CA LEU A 112 -70.00 -14.76 9.71
C LEU A 112 -69.06 -15.97 9.73
N GLU A 113 -69.57 -17.16 9.48
CA GLU A 113 -68.76 -18.38 9.43
C GLU A 113 -67.74 -18.34 8.29
N VAL A 114 -68.13 -17.86 7.10
CA VAL A 114 -67.22 -17.65 5.97
C VAL A 114 -66.13 -16.62 6.30
N LYS A 115 -66.51 -15.52 6.96
CA LYS A 115 -65.53 -14.51 7.41
C LYS A 115 -64.57 -15.08 8.45
N LEU A 116 -65.07 -15.90 9.38
CA LEU A 116 -64.26 -16.55 10.41
C LEU A 116 -63.26 -17.53 9.78
N LYS A 117 -63.69 -18.38 8.85
CA LYS A 117 -62.81 -19.26 8.06
C LYS A 117 -61.73 -18.48 7.28
N ARG A 118 -62.09 -17.33 6.69
CA ARG A 118 -61.11 -16.44 6.02
C ARG A 118 -60.10 -15.85 7.01
N LEU A 119 -60.56 -15.39 8.17
CA LEU A 119 -59.69 -14.84 9.21
C LEU A 119 -58.76 -15.90 9.79
N GLU A 120 -59.25 -17.11 10.02
CA GLU A 120 -58.43 -18.24 10.45
C GLU A 120 -57.35 -18.59 9.42
N ALA A 121 -57.69 -18.60 8.11
CA ALA A 121 -56.71 -18.83 7.06
C ALA A 121 -55.63 -17.73 7.04
N HIS A 122 -56.05 -16.46 7.10
CA HIS A 122 -55.10 -15.33 7.16
C HIS A 122 -54.22 -15.38 8.42
N ASN A 123 -54.75 -15.81 9.56
CA ASN A 123 -53.97 -15.97 10.79
C ASN A 123 -52.91 -17.08 10.64
N ARG A 124 -53.23 -18.20 9.97
CA ARG A 124 -52.24 -19.23 9.63
C ARG A 124 -51.15 -18.69 8.69
N GLU A 125 -51.53 -17.92 7.66
CA GLU A 125 -50.56 -17.29 6.75
C GLU A 125 -49.62 -16.32 7.48
N LEU A 126 -50.16 -15.52 8.41
CA LEU A 126 -49.34 -14.64 9.26
C LEU A 126 -48.36 -15.41 10.14
N GLN A 127 -48.79 -16.55 10.70
CA GLN A 127 -47.93 -17.43 11.48
C GLN A 127 -46.79 -18.00 10.64
N ASP A 128 -47.10 -18.48 9.42
CA ASP A 128 -46.10 -18.99 8.47
C ASP A 128 -45.11 -17.91 8.04
N LEU A 129 -45.58 -16.70 7.75
CA LEU A 129 -44.72 -15.55 7.44
C LEU A 129 -43.80 -15.20 8.62
N THR A 130 -44.33 -15.20 9.83
CA THR A 130 -43.55 -14.93 11.05
C THR A 130 -42.47 -16.00 11.25
N ALA A 131 -42.80 -17.28 11.03
CA ALA A 131 -41.83 -18.37 11.11
C ALA A 131 -40.70 -18.22 10.07
N ARG A 132 -41.02 -17.84 8.82
CA ARG A 132 -40.03 -17.59 7.77
C ARG A 132 -39.11 -16.40 8.10
N GLN A 133 -39.68 -15.31 8.62
CA GLN A 133 -38.89 -14.13 9.02
C GLN A 133 -37.91 -14.46 10.16
N LEU A 134 -38.34 -15.30 11.12
CA LEU A 134 -37.45 -15.76 12.19
C LEU A 134 -36.31 -16.64 11.66
N ASP A 135 -36.58 -17.51 10.69
CA ASP A 135 -35.55 -18.33 10.04
C ASP A 135 -34.56 -17.47 9.24
N GLU A 136 -35.05 -16.50 8.47
CA GLU A 136 -34.19 -15.56 7.72
C GLU A 136 -33.33 -14.70 8.65
N MET A 137 -33.89 -14.20 9.75
CA MET A 137 -33.16 -13.52 10.81
C MET A 137 -32.05 -14.40 11.40
N ALA A 138 -32.33 -15.69 11.66
CA ALA A 138 -31.34 -16.63 12.17
C ALA A 138 -30.21 -16.87 11.15
N ASN A 139 -30.56 -17.03 9.87
CA ASN A 139 -29.61 -17.21 8.79
C ASN A 139 -28.70 -15.98 8.61
N LEU A 140 -29.26 -14.78 8.64
CA LEU A 140 -28.49 -13.52 8.58
C LEU A 140 -27.58 -13.35 9.81
N SER A 141 -28.07 -13.69 11.01
CA SER A 141 -27.25 -13.67 12.22
C SER A 141 -26.06 -14.63 12.12
N ALA A 142 -26.29 -15.85 11.62
CA ALA A 142 -25.22 -16.82 11.40
C ALA A 142 -24.21 -16.35 10.35
N ALA A 143 -24.67 -15.74 9.25
CA ALA A 143 -23.80 -15.17 8.22
C ALA A 143 -22.96 -14.00 8.76
N ALA A 144 -23.57 -13.10 9.53
CA ALA A 144 -22.86 -12.00 10.19
C ALA A 144 -21.81 -12.53 11.20
N GLY A 145 -22.13 -13.59 11.92
CA GLY A 145 -21.19 -14.26 12.82
C GLY A 145 -19.97 -14.82 12.09
N ARG A 146 -20.17 -15.50 10.95
CA ARG A 146 -19.08 -16.01 10.10
C ARG A 146 -18.22 -14.88 9.54
N ALA A 147 -18.84 -13.82 9.00
CA ALA A 147 -18.12 -12.67 8.47
C ALA A 147 -17.27 -11.97 9.55
N ASN A 148 -17.80 -11.83 10.77
CA ASN A 148 -17.03 -11.26 11.88
C ASN A 148 -15.83 -12.14 12.28
N ALA A 149 -15.98 -13.46 12.27
CA ALA A 149 -14.87 -14.37 12.55
C ALA A 149 -13.75 -14.24 11.50
N GLU A 150 -14.11 -14.17 10.21
CA GLU A 150 -13.16 -13.95 9.12
C GLU A 150 -12.45 -12.60 9.23
N VAL A 151 -13.17 -11.53 9.59
CA VAL A 151 -12.57 -10.21 9.83
C VAL A 151 -11.56 -10.26 10.99
N LEU A 152 -11.85 -11.01 12.06
CA LEU A 152 -10.90 -11.17 13.17
C LEU A 152 -9.66 -11.95 12.74
N GLN A 153 -9.84 -13.05 12.01
CA GLN A 153 -8.73 -13.84 11.47
C GLN A 153 -7.84 -13.01 10.54
N LEU A 154 -8.42 -12.28 9.59
CA LEU A 154 -7.67 -11.42 8.67
C LEU A 154 -6.90 -10.31 9.40
N LYS A 155 -7.46 -9.77 10.50
CA LYS A 155 -6.74 -8.78 11.32
C LYS A 155 -5.53 -9.37 12.03
N GLU A 156 -5.65 -10.61 12.51
CA GLU A 156 -4.54 -11.34 13.13
C GLU A 156 -3.44 -11.63 12.11
N GLU A 157 -3.80 -12.20 10.95
CA GLU A 157 -2.86 -12.48 9.86
C GLU A 157 -2.17 -11.20 9.36
N ASN A 158 -2.90 -10.10 9.21
CA ASN A 158 -2.33 -8.82 8.78
C ASN A 158 -1.36 -8.24 9.84
N SER A 159 -1.65 -8.46 11.12
CA SER A 159 -0.73 -8.08 12.21
C SER A 159 0.55 -8.91 12.21
N LEU A 160 0.44 -10.22 11.94
CA LEU A 160 1.60 -11.11 11.78
C LEU A 160 2.46 -10.70 10.59
N LEU A 161 1.84 -10.48 9.42
CA LEU A 161 2.54 -10.04 8.21
C LEU A 161 3.23 -8.69 8.40
N MET A 162 2.62 -7.76 9.14
CA MET A 162 3.27 -6.50 9.48
C MET A 162 4.56 -6.73 10.27
N GLY A 163 4.53 -7.64 11.24
CA GLY A 163 5.71 -8.04 12.01
C GLY A 163 6.80 -8.67 11.14
N GLU A 164 6.43 -9.60 10.25
CA GLU A 164 7.36 -10.25 9.32
C GLU A 164 8.00 -9.24 8.35
N VAL A 165 7.20 -8.34 7.77
CA VAL A 165 7.70 -7.28 6.87
C VAL A 165 8.65 -6.35 7.60
N SER A 166 8.36 -5.98 8.86
CA SER A 166 9.27 -5.19 9.68
C SER A 166 10.60 -5.90 9.93
N HIS A 167 10.56 -7.20 10.26
CA HIS A 167 11.77 -8.00 10.46
C HIS A 167 12.59 -8.12 9.17
N LEU A 168 11.96 -8.45 8.04
CA LEU A 168 12.63 -8.57 6.75
C LEU A 168 13.26 -7.25 6.30
N LYS A 169 12.59 -6.12 6.58
CA LYS A 169 13.12 -4.80 6.28
C LYS A 169 14.38 -4.49 7.11
N GLU A 170 14.36 -4.80 8.40
CA GLU A 170 15.54 -4.64 9.26
C GLU A 170 16.69 -5.54 8.81
N GLU A 171 16.41 -6.82 8.52
CA GLU A 171 17.42 -7.75 8.03
C GLU A 171 18.04 -7.29 6.69
N ALA A 172 17.22 -6.80 5.76
CA ALA A 172 17.69 -6.24 4.50
C ALA A 172 18.57 -5.00 4.74
N TRP A 173 18.16 -4.12 5.65
CA TRP A 173 18.92 -2.92 6.01
C TRP A 173 20.29 -3.27 6.62
N VAL A 174 20.33 -4.22 7.55
CA VAL A 174 21.59 -4.71 8.14
C VAL A 174 22.50 -5.31 7.06
N LYS A 175 21.97 -6.14 6.16
CA LYS A 175 22.75 -6.73 5.06
C LYS A 175 23.32 -5.66 4.13
N GLU A 176 22.55 -4.63 3.80
CA GLU A 176 23.01 -3.52 2.95
C GLU A 176 24.17 -2.75 3.60
N GLN A 177 24.15 -2.56 4.92
CA GLN A 177 25.26 -1.96 5.65
C GLN A 177 26.50 -2.88 5.72
N GLU A 178 26.30 -4.19 5.87
CA GLU A 178 27.39 -5.16 6.01
C GLU A 178 28.06 -5.55 4.68
N LEU A 179 27.32 -5.57 3.57
CA LEU A 179 27.81 -6.03 2.27
C LEU A 179 29.04 -5.27 1.77
N PRO A 180 29.10 -3.92 1.83
CA PRO A 180 30.31 -3.18 1.46
C PRO A 180 31.53 -3.54 2.32
N GLY A 181 31.33 -3.81 3.61
CA GLY A 181 32.39 -4.25 4.52
C GLY A 181 32.89 -5.65 4.14
N ARG A 182 31.98 -6.59 3.92
CA ARG A 182 32.30 -7.95 3.44
C ARG A 182 33.01 -7.94 2.09
N ALA A 183 32.57 -7.11 1.15
CA ALA A 183 33.20 -6.97 -0.16
C ALA A 183 34.64 -6.43 -0.05
N ARG A 184 34.86 -5.46 0.84
CA ARG A 184 36.21 -4.94 1.14
C ARG A 184 37.11 -6.02 1.72
N GLN A 185 36.64 -6.71 2.76
CA GLN A 185 37.39 -7.80 3.39
C GLN A 185 37.74 -8.89 2.37
N TRP A 186 36.78 -9.30 1.54
CA TRP A 186 37.02 -10.27 0.49
C TRP A 186 38.09 -9.79 -0.51
N MET A 187 38.04 -8.51 -0.91
CA MET A 187 39.05 -7.94 -1.81
C MET A 187 40.45 -7.94 -1.16
N GLU A 188 40.55 -7.58 0.12
CA GLU A 188 41.81 -7.60 0.89
C GLU A 188 42.40 -9.01 1.01
N GLU A 189 41.56 -10.02 1.19
CA GLU A 189 41.98 -11.43 1.28
C GLU A 189 42.37 -12.02 -0.10
N ASN A 190 41.91 -11.42 -1.20
CA ASN A 190 42.05 -11.95 -2.57
C ASN A 190 42.77 -10.97 -3.52
N LEU A 191 43.64 -10.10 -3.01
CA LEU A 191 44.29 -9.04 -3.79
C LEU A 191 45.05 -9.56 -5.01
N VAL A 192 45.79 -10.66 -4.87
CA VAL A 192 46.63 -11.21 -5.93
C VAL A 192 45.78 -11.79 -7.05
N GLU A 193 44.75 -12.56 -6.70
CA GLU A 193 43.78 -13.12 -7.63
C GLU A 193 42.99 -12.04 -8.35
N ALA A 194 42.53 -11.02 -7.62
CA ALA A 194 41.85 -9.87 -8.20
C ALA A 194 42.74 -9.11 -9.19
N ALA A 195 43.99 -8.83 -8.81
CA ALA A 195 44.97 -8.19 -9.68
C ALA A 195 45.24 -9.05 -10.93
N ARG A 196 45.35 -10.37 -10.79
CA ARG A 196 45.55 -11.29 -11.92
C ARG A 196 44.36 -11.28 -12.88
N VAL A 197 43.13 -11.21 -12.38
CA VAL A 197 41.91 -11.14 -13.19
C VAL A 197 41.79 -9.79 -13.90
N LEU A 198 42.14 -8.69 -13.23
CA LEU A 198 42.16 -7.36 -13.84
C LEU A 198 43.24 -7.24 -14.92
N THR A 199 44.38 -7.90 -14.75
CA THR A 199 45.52 -7.84 -15.70
C THR A 199 45.56 -9.00 -16.69
N SER A 200 44.49 -9.81 -16.80
CA SER A 200 44.49 -11.01 -17.64
C SER A 200 44.49 -10.72 -19.14
N SER A 201 44.01 -9.54 -19.55
CA SER A 201 43.98 -9.08 -20.94
C SER A 201 44.18 -7.57 -20.99
N GLU A 202 44.56 -7.05 -22.16
CA GLU A 202 44.75 -5.60 -22.35
C GLU A 202 43.46 -4.83 -22.09
N GLU A 203 42.31 -5.32 -22.57
CA GLU A 203 41.02 -4.67 -22.39
C GLU A 203 40.63 -4.60 -20.91
N ARG A 204 40.78 -5.72 -20.17
CA ARG A 204 40.47 -5.77 -18.73
C ARG A 204 41.43 -4.91 -17.92
N ALA A 205 42.71 -4.88 -18.30
CA ALA A 205 43.70 -4.05 -17.65
C ALA A 205 43.35 -2.57 -17.83
N MET A 206 42.97 -2.18 -19.05
CA MET A 206 42.53 -0.82 -19.35
C MET A 206 41.27 -0.42 -18.58
N GLU A 207 40.28 -1.31 -18.48
CA GLU A 207 39.08 -1.09 -17.66
C GLU A 207 39.42 -0.96 -16.17
N GLY A 208 40.31 -1.80 -15.65
CA GLY A 208 40.82 -1.74 -14.29
C GLY A 208 41.53 -0.42 -14.00
N PHE A 209 42.42 0.03 -14.90
CA PHE A 209 43.08 1.34 -14.77
C PHE A 209 42.08 2.49 -14.85
N LYS A 210 41.08 2.45 -15.75
CA LYS A 210 40.01 3.47 -15.79
C LYS A 210 39.21 3.53 -14.49
N LEU A 211 38.97 2.38 -13.85
CA LEU A 211 38.29 2.32 -12.55
C LEU A 211 39.14 2.98 -11.47
N LEU A 212 40.42 2.59 -11.36
CA LEU A 212 41.36 3.16 -10.39
C LEU A 212 41.59 4.66 -10.61
N TYR A 213 41.60 5.11 -11.86
CA TYR A 213 41.75 6.53 -12.22
C TYR A 213 40.55 7.39 -11.83
N ARG A 214 39.44 6.82 -11.30
CA ARG A 214 38.35 7.62 -10.71
C ARG A 214 38.68 8.08 -9.29
N GLU A 215 39.48 7.30 -8.58
CA GLU A 215 39.93 7.59 -7.21
C GLU A 215 41.21 8.42 -7.22
N GLU A 216 41.32 9.41 -6.33
CA GLU A 216 42.50 10.31 -6.29
C GLU A 216 43.81 9.56 -6.06
N GLN A 217 43.81 8.60 -5.13
CA GLN A 217 44.98 7.75 -4.86
C GLN A 217 45.36 6.90 -6.07
N GLY A 218 44.36 6.41 -6.83
CA GLY A 218 44.60 5.64 -8.05
C GLY A 218 45.16 6.50 -9.18
N LYS A 219 44.65 7.74 -9.35
CA LYS A 219 45.23 8.72 -10.27
C LYS A 219 46.68 9.04 -9.95
N GLU A 220 46.98 9.32 -8.69
CA GLU A 220 48.34 9.63 -8.23
C GLU A 220 49.29 8.46 -8.54
N MET A 221 48.93 7.24 -8.13
CA MET A 221 49.73 6.05 -8.40
C MET A 221 49.95 5.82 -9.90
N ILE A 222 48.89 5.89 -10.72
CA ILE A 222 48.98 5.70 -12.17
C ILE A 222 49.87 6.79 -12.81
N THR A 223 49.74 8.03 -12.34
CA THR A 223 50.55 9.16 -12.83
C THR A 223 52.01 8.99 -12.44
N GLN A 224 52.32 8.55 -11.22
CA GLN A 224 53.69 8.25 -10.77
C GLN A 224 54.32 7.09 -11.55
N ILE A 225 53.56 6.03 -11.84
CA ILE A 225 54.05 4.91 -12.67
C ILE A 225 54.31 5.40 -14.10
N GLY A 226 53.38 6.16 -14.67
CA GLY A 226 53.50 6.74 -16.01
C GLY A 226 54.66 7.73 -16.12
N SER A 227 54.87 8.58 -15.10
CA SER A 227 55.96 9.53 -15.05
C SER A 227 57.32 8.85 -14.83
N TYR A 228 57.39 7.79 -14.03
CA TYR A 228 58.62 7.00 -13.86
C TYR A 228 59.08 6.37 -15.18
N GLY A 229 58.15 5.75 -15.93
CA GLY A 229 58.45 5.21 -17.26
C GLY A 229 58.89 6.27 -18.27
N PHE A 230 58.38 7.49 -18.12
CA PHE A 230 58.79 8.65 -18.91
C PHE A 230 60.14 9.26 -18.47
N MET A 231 60.45 9.26 -17.18
CA MET A 231 61.71 9.77 -16.63
C MET A 231 62.89 8.87 -17.03
N PHE A 232 62.65 7.56 -17.18
CA PHE A 232 63.67 6.63 -17.66
C PHE A 232 63.92 6.77 -19.17
N GLY A 233 65.20 6.95 -19.53
CA GLY A 233 65.60 7.05 -20.94
C GLY A 233 65.30 8.42 -21.54
N GLN A 234 65.26 9.48 -20.74
CA GLN A 234 65.35 10.85 -21.22
C GLN A 234 66.67 11.09 -21.95
N LYS A 235 66.71 12.15 -22.76
CA LYS A 235 67.85 12.52 -23.59
C LYS A 235 69.18 12.48 -22.83
N ARG A 236 69.24 13.09 -21.63
CA ARG A 236 70.45 13.11 -20.79
C ARG A 236 70.94 11.72 -20.36
N ASP A 237 70.04 10.82 -20.00
CA ASP A 237 70.41 9.47 -19.57
C ASP A 237 70.93 8.64 -20.75
N ARG A 238 70.34 8.83 -21.94
CA ARG A 238 70.81 8.21 -23.19
C ARG A 238 72.16 8.78 -23.59
N GLU A 239 72.34 10.10 -23.55
CA GLU A 239 73.61 10.77 -23.83
C GLU A 239 74.72 10.28 -22.89
N ALA A 240 74.46 10.18 -21.59
CA ALA A 240 75.42 9.67 -20.62
C ALA A 240 75.80 8.21 -20.91
N THR A 241 74.82 7.37 -21.25
CA THR A 241 75.05 5.97 -21.61
C THR A 241 75.88 5.85 -22.89
N HIS A 242 75.54 6.61 -23.92
CA HIS A 242 76.28 6.63 -25.19
C HIS A 242 77.71 7.17 -25.01
N ALA A 243 77.91 8.20 -24.18
CA ALA A 243 79.23 8.74 -23.89
C ALA A 243 80.13 7.74 -23.18
N ILE A 244 79.60 7.01 -22.19
CA ILE A 244 80.35 5.96 -21.49
C ILE A 244 80.70 4.80 -22.43
N LEU A 245 79.81 4.43 -23.34
CA LEU A 245 80.06 3.35 -24.31
C LEU A 245 81.07 3.76 -25.38
N ALA A 246 80.97 4.99 -25.90
CA ALA A 246 81.93 5.52 -26.87
C ALA A 246 83.35 5.67 -26.27
N ASP A 247 83.47 5.97 -24.98
CA ASP A 247 84.77 6.03 -24.29
C ASP A 247 85.40 4.63 -24.08
N ARG A 248 84.55 3.61 -23.88
CA ARG A 248 84.98 2.24 -23.59
C ARG A 248 85.21 1.38 -24.84
N ASP A 249 84.47 1.62 -25.90
CA ASP A 249 84.51 0.89 -27.16
C ASP A 249 84.67 1.86 -28.34
N PRO A 250 85.87 1.98 -28.93
CA PRO A 250 86.12 2.87 -30.06
C PRO A 250 85.31 2.53 -31.32
N ASP A 251 84.85 1.29 -31.46
CA ASP A 251 84.00 0.82 -32.57
C ASP A 251 82.50 0.90 -32.22
N PHE A 252 82.15 1.57 -31.11
CA PHE A 252 80.77 1.73 -30.65
C PHE A 252 79.88 2.34 -31.74
N ASN A 253 78.77 1.66 -32.01
CA ASN A 253 77.69 2.15 -32.85
C ASN A 253 76.34 1.86 -32.19
N VAL A 254 75.43 2.81 -32.28
CA VAL A 254 74.10 2.75 -31.65
C VAL A 254 73.29 1.57 -32.17
N GLU A 255 73.31 1.36 -33.49
CA GLU A 255 72.54 0.30 -34.14
C GLU A 255 73.06 -1.11 -33.83
N SER A 256 74.39 -1.29 -33.69
CA SER A 256 74.98 -2.61 -33.40
C SER A 256 74.69 -3.08 -31.98
N TYR A 257 74.55 -2.16 -31.04
CA TYR A 257 74.14 -2.43 -29.66
C TYR A 257 72.61 -2.49 -29.48
N GLY A 258 71.83 -2.24 -30.54
CA GLY A 258 70.36 -2.23 -30.47
C GLY A 258 69.81 -1.13 -29.57
N LEU A 259 70.57 -0.04 -29.36
CA LEU A 259 70.15 1.07 -28.51
C LEU A 259 69.22 2.01 -29.26
N ALA A 260 68.27 2.61 -28.53
CA ALA A 260 67.41 3.63 -29.10
C ALA A 260 68.22 4.90 -29.43
N PRO A 261 67.99 5.56 -30.57
CA PRO A 261 68.61 6.83 -30.89
C PRO A 261 68.38 7.90 -29.81
N ILE A 262 69.34 8.81 -29.67
CA ILE A 262 69.20 9.99 -28.81
C ILE A 262 68.27 10.98 -29.54
N PRO A 263 67.15 11.39 -28.93
CA PRO A 263 66.26 12.37 -29.53
C PRO A 263 66.89 13.76 -29.58
N ASP A 264 66.57 14.53 -30.63
CA ASP A 264 67.10 15.89 -30.83
C ASP A 264 66.61 16.88 -29.77
N GLU A 265 65.38 16.72 -29.29
CA GLU A 265 64.78 17.52 -28.22
C GLU A 265 64.45 16.64 -27.00
N GLU A 266 64.44 17.23 -25.81
CA GLU A 266 64.00 16.53 -24.60
C GLU A 266 62.49 16.28 -24.72
N PRO A 267 62.03 15.01 -24.72
CA PRO A 267 60.62 14.72 -24.90
C PRO A 267 59.81 15.38 -23.78
N ALA A 268 58.60 15.86 -24.09
CA ALA A 268 57.71 16.43 -23.08
C ALA A 268 57.02 15.30 -22.29
N PRO A 269 56.82 15.47 -20.97
CA PRO A 269 56.16 14.46 -20.16
C PRO A 269 54.71 14.25 -20.63
N PRO A 270 54.23 12.99 -20.70
CA PRO A 270 52.87 12.69 -21.10
C PRO A 270 51.83 13.21 -20.09
N PHE A 271 52.25 13.49 -18.84
CA PHE A 271 51.44 14.06 -17.78
C PHE A 271 52.21 15.17 -17.05
N PRO A 272 51.53 16.19 -16.48
CA PRO A 272 52.19 17.19 -15.65
C PRO A 272 52.96 16.52 -14.50
N LEU A 273 54.22 16.90 -14.32
CA LEU A 273 55.01 16.51 -13.17
C LEU A 273 54.77 17.56 -12.07
N GLU A 274 54.29 17.15 -10.91
CA GLU A 274 54.20 18.01 -9.71
C GLU A 274 55.56 18.16 -9.02
#